data_AF-A0A9N9J3X2-F1
#
_entry.id   AF-A0A9N9J3X2-F1
#
_cell.length_a   1.000
_cell.length_b   1.000
_cell.length_c   1.000
_cell.angle_alpha   90.00
_cell.angle_beta   90.00
_cell.angle_gamma   90.00
#
_symmetry.space_group_name_H-M   'P 1'
#
loop_
_entity.id
_entity.type
_entity.pdbx_description
1 polymer ?
#
loop_
_entity_poly.entity_id
_entity_poly.type
_entity_poly.pdbx_seq_one_letter_code
_entity_poly.pdbx_strand_id
1 'polypeptide(L)'
;MDRLFPKDTIKSTAESVGISNLKDSVAATLALDVEYRIHEIIQVEANKFMRHSKRTKLTGEDINNALHVRNVDPLYGFTLNDNSKFQRVTSGQHDLFYVDDDEYEFESLIDSAMPKLPAEVTFTAHWLAVEGVQPAIPHNPSPVSTEDIVPEVRNRRSSTNAIVQVPNGAVTGAPEIEVKPLVQHVLSKELQ
;
A
#
# COMPACT_ATOMS: atom_id res chain seq x y z
N MET A 1 28.16 -0.08 6.63
CA MET A 1 26.84 0.08 5.99
C MET A 1 26.97 -0.54 4.63
N ASP A 2 26.27 -1.65 4.38
CA ASP A 2 26.14 -2.16 3.01
C ASP A 2 25.46 -1.09 2.17
N ARG A 3 26.02 -0.82 0.99
CA ARG A 3 25.44 0.12 0.03
C ARG A 3 24.22 -0.56 -0.59
N LEU A 4 23.06 0.10 -0.58
CA LEU A 4 21.85 -0.45 -1.17
C LEU A 4 21.92 -0.38 -2.70
N PHE A 5 22.56 0.66 -3.25
CA PHE A 5 22.69 0.86 -4.69
C PHE A 5 24.03 0.32 -5.25
N PRO A 6 24.00 -0.67 -6.18
CA PRO A 6 25.22 -1.24 -6.74
C PRO A 6 26.01 -0.25 -7.60
N LYS A 7 27.34 -0.21 -7.42
CA LYS A 7 28.22 0.59 -8.30
C LYS A 7 28.23 0.09 -9.75
N ASP A 8 27.94 -1.20 -9.95
CA ASP A 8 27.94 -1.83 -11.28
C ASP A 8 26.76 -1.36 -12.13
N THR A 9 25.63 -1.00 -11.51
CA THR A 9 24.50 -0.35 -12.19
C THR A 9 24.93 0.98 -12.80
N ILE A 10 25.70 1.79 -12.05
CA ILE A 10 26.23 3.07 -12.56
C ILE A 10 27.20 2.87 -13.71
N LYS A 11 28.08 1.87 -13.62
CA LYS A 11 28.98 1.54 -14.73
C LYS A 11 28.20 1.12 -15.98
N SER A 12 27.18 0.29 -15.82
CA SER A 12 26.31 -0.14 -16.93
C SER A 12 25.58 1.05 -17.58
N THR A 13 25.11 2.02 -16.79
CA THR A 13 24.52 3.26 -17.31
C THR A 13 25.56 4.17 -17.97
N ALA A 14 26.80 4.20 -17.47
CA ALA A 14 27.87 4.96 -18.11
C ALA A 14 28.24 4.37 -19.49
N GLU A 15 28.29 3.05 -19.58
CA GLU A 15 28.53 2.31 -20.82
C GLU A 15 27.41 2.55 -21.85
N SER A 16 26.15 2.61 -21.45
CA SER A 16 25.03 2.91 -22.36
C SER A 16 25.09 4.31 -22.97
N VAL A 17 25.72 5.26 -22.27
CA VAL A 17 26.01 6.62 -22.76
C VAL A 17 27.30 6.68 -23.59
N GLY A 18 28.07 5.59 -23.66
CA GLY A 18 29.32 5.48 -24.42
C GLY A 18 30.60 5.75 -23.60
N ILE A 19 30.50 5.81 -22.27
CA ILE A 19 31.63 5.99 -21.36
C ILE A 19 32.06 4.62 -20.83
N SER A 20 33.05 4.01 -21.49
CA SER A 20 33.47 2.63 -21.22
C SER A 20 34.43 2.45 -20.02
N ASN A 21 35.15 3.49 -19.60
CA ASN A 21 36.19 3.37 -18.56
C ASN A 21 35.93 4.29 -17.36
N LEU A 22 34.80 4.09 -16.67
CA LEU A 22 34.49 4.83 -15.44
C LEU A 22 35.29 4.28 -14.24
N LYS A 23 36.04 5.15 -13.56
CA LYS A 23 36.81 4.79 -12.36
C LYS A 23 35.90 4.30 -11.23
N ASP A 24 36.31 3.23 -10.54
CA ASP A 24 35.59 2.63 -9.42
C ASP A 24 35.27 3.60 -8.28
N SER A 25 36.19 4.54 -7.98
CA SER A 25 35.96 5.54 -6.95
C SER A 25 34.83 6.50 -7.32
N VAL A 26 34.74 6.89 -8.60
CA VAL A 26 33.70 7.80 -9.10
C VAL A 26 32.35 7.09 -9.10
N ALA A 27 32.30 5.86 -9.62
CA ALA A 27 31.09 5.05 -9.59
C ALA A 27 30.58 4.83 -8.16
N ALA A 28 31.50 4.59 -7.21
CA ALA A 28 31.17 4.43 -5.80
C ALA A 28 30.59 5.70 -5.17
N THR A 29 31.15 6.88 -5.46
CA THR A 29 30.65 8.15 -4.93
C THR A 29 29.31 8.52 -5.56
N LEU A 30 29.14 8.32 -6.87
CA LEU A 30 27.88 8.61 -7.55
C LEU A 30 26.75 7.69 -7.07
N ALA A 31 27.06 6.44 -6.72
CA ALA A 31 26.07 5.51 -6.15
C ALA A 31 25.49 6.03 -4.84
N LEU A 32 26.32 6.66 -4.00
CA LEU A 32 25.88 7.26 -2.73
C LEU A 32 24.97 8.47 -2.97
N ASP A 33 25.27 9.30 -3.97
CA ASP A 33 24.43 10.45 -4.29
C ASP A 33 23.08 10.00 -4.87
N VAL A 34 23.07 9.04 -5.81
CA VAL A 34 21.84 8.44 -6.35
C VAL A 34 20.99 7.84 -5.24
N GLU A 35 21.60 7.08 -4.34
CA GLU A 35 20.91 6.48 -3.20
C GLU A 35 20.29 7.57 -2.31
N TYR A 36 21.02 8.64 -2.01
CA TYR A 36 20.50 9.78 -1.26
C TYR A 36 19.28 10.41 -1.95
N ARG A 37 19.34 10.63 -3.27
CA ARG A 37 18.23 11.21 -4.05
C ARG A 37 16.99 10.31 -4.04
N ILE A 38 17.17 8.99 -4.14
CA ILE A 38 16.05 8.04 -4.07
C ILE A 38 15.37 8.12 -2.70
N HIS A 39 16.14 8.15 -1.61
CA HIS A 39 15.60 8.30 -0.26
C HIS A 39 14.88 9.65 -0.07
N GLU A 40 15.47 10.72 -0.59
CA GLU A 40 14.90 12.07 -0.56
C GLU A 40 13.54 12.12 -1.28
N ILE A 41 13.42 11.54 -2.47
CA ILE A 41 12.15 11.55 -3.22
C ILE A 41 11.12 10.62 -2.57
N ILE A 42 11.48 9.37 -2.26
CA ILE A 42 10.52 8.36 -1.80
C ILE A 42 10.15 8.55 -0.33
N GLN A 43 11.14 8.60 0.55
CA GLN A 43 10.89 8.56 2.00
C GLN A 43 10.50 9.93 2.54
N VAL A 44 11.11 11.00 2.01
CA VAL A 44 10.87 12.35 2.52
C VAL A 44 9.67 13.00 1.84
N GLU A 45 9.63 13.08 0.51
CA GLU A 45 8.57 13.83 -0.19
C GLU A 45 7.33 12.98 -0.51
N ALA A 46 7.46 11.86 -1.21
CA ALA A 46 6.30 11.07 -1.66
C ALA A 46 5.48 10.52 -0.47
N ASN A 47 6.15 10.17 0.64
CA ASN A 47 5.48 9.72 1.86
C ASN A 47 4.60 10.81 2.50
N LYS A 48 4.94 12.10 2.35
CA LYS A 48 4.07 13.20 2.80
C LYS A 48 2.78 13.21 2.00
N PHE A 49 2.85 13.11 0.67
CA PHE A 49 1.66 13.06 -0.19
C PHE A 49 0.76 11.87 0.13
N MET A 50 1.35 10.69 0.36
CA MET A 50 0.62 9.49 0.76
C MET A 50 -0.12 9.69 2.10
N ARG A 51 0.58 10.20 3.12
CA ARG A 51 0.01 10.46 4.46
C ARG A 51 -1.07 11.54 4.43
N HIS A 52 -0.85 12.63 3.70
CA HIS A 52 -1.83 13.70 3.53
C HIS A 52 -3.06 13.24 2.75
N SER A 53 -2.91 12.25 1.87
CA SER A 53 -4.02 11.57 1.19
C SER A 53 -4.77 10.56 2.07
N LYS A 54 -4.41 10.40 3.35
CA LYS A 54 -4.97 9.41 4.28
C LYS A 54 -4.85 7.96 3.79
N ARG A 55 -3.81 7.66 3.00
CA ARG A 55 -3.51 6.32 2.49
C ARG A 55 -2.27 5.74 3.19
N THR A 56 -2.17 4.41 3.21
CA THR A 56 -1.00 3.67 3.72
C THR A 56 -0.18 3.03 2.61
N LYS A 57 -0.72 2.95 1.39
CA LYS A 57 -0.03 2.43 0.21
C LYS A 57 0.46 3.61 -0.63
N LEU A 58 1.76 3.62 -0.93
CA LEU A 58 2.40 4.59 -1.80
C LEU A 58 2.04 4.30 -3.26
N THR A 59 1.70 5.33 -4.03
CA THR A 59 1.29 5.20 -5.43
C THR A 59 2.18 6.02 -6.35
N GLY A 60 2.16 5.72 -7.66
CA GLY A 60 2.95 6.46 -8.66
C GLY A 60 2.63 7.96 -8.69
N GLU A 61 1.37 8.33 -8.39
CA GLU A 61 0.96 9.73 -8.28
C GLU A 61 1.65 10.47 -7.13
N ASP A 62 1.86 9.80 -5.99
CA ASP A 62 2.58 10.39 -4.84
C ASP A 62 4.04 10.71 -5.21
N ILE A 63 4.66 9.83 -6.00
CA ILE A 63 6.03 10.01 -6.51
C ILE A 63 6.06 11.14 -7.54
N ASN A 64 5.12 11.18 -8.48
CA ASN A 64 5.06 12.26 -9.46
C ASN A 64 4.84 13.63 -8.80
N ASN A 65 3.99 13.71 -7.78
CA ASN A 65 3.82 14.93 -6.98
C ASN A 65 5.12 15.32 -6.26
N ALA A 66 5.88 14.36 -5.73
CA ALA A 66 7.19 14.61 -5.14
C ALA A 66 8.21 15.12 -6.16
N LEU A 67 8.23 14.57 -7.37
CA LEU A 67 9.09 15.02 -8.47
C LEU A 67 8.75 16.46 -8.87
N HIS A 68 7.46 16.78 -9.00
CA HIS A 68 7.00 18.13 -9.30
C HIS A 68 7.47 19.16 -8.27
N VAL A 69 7.36 18.88 -6.96
CA VAL A 69 7.84 19.80 -5.91
C VAL A 69 9.36 20.00 -5.97
N ARG A 70 10.09 19.00 -6.46
CA ARG A 70 11.55 19.06 -6.64
C ARG A 70 11.98 19.64 -7.99
N ASN A 71 11.06 20.11 -8.81
CA ASN A 71 11.32 20.58 -10.18
C ASN A 71 12.03 19.52 -11.04
N VAL A 72 11.65 18.25 -10.84
CA VAL A 72 12.07 17.13 -11.70
C VAL A 72 10.90 16.77 -12.60
N ASP A 73 11.20 16.39 -13.84
CA ASP A 73 10.18 15.98 -14.79
C ASP A 73 9.41 14.74 -14.27
N PRO A 74 8.08 14.70 -14.45
CA PRO A 74 7.27 13.58 -13.99
C PRO A 74 7.54 12.32 -14.83
N LEU A 75 7.31 11.17 -14.22
CA LEU A 75 7.41 9.88 -14.89
C LEU A 75 6.05 9.49 -15.47
N TYR A 76 5.98 9.41 -16.79
CA TYR A 76 4.79 8.97 -17.53
C TYR A 76 4.75 7.45 -17.68
N GLY A 77 3.56 6.90 -17.93
CA GLY A 77 3.35 5.47 -18.15
C GLY A 77 3.12 4.64 -16.88
N PHE A 78 3.37 5.19 -15.68
CA PHE A 78 3.18 4.47 -14.43
C PHE A 78 1.80 4.76 -13.81
N THR A 79 0.85 3.83 -13.97
CA THR A 79 -0.50 3.94 -13.38
C THR A 79 -0.79 2.78 -12.43
N LEU A 80 -1.78 2.96 -11.55
CA LEU A 80 -2.18 1.97 -10.53
C LEU A 80 -2.60 0.61 -11.08
N ASN A 81 -2.99 0.54 -12.35
CA ASN A 81 -3.44 -0.69 -13.00
C ASN A 81 -2.33 -1.42 -13.76
N ASP A 82 -1.15 -0.81 -13.85
CA ASP A 82 -0.01 -1.43 -14.52
C ASP A 82 0.65 -2.44 -13.58
N ASN A 83 0.69 -3.70 -14.03
CA ASN A 83 1.35 -4.80 -13.33
C ASN A 83 2.58 -5.24 -14.13
N SER A 84 3.45 -4.30 -14.52
CA SER A 84 4.66 -4.60 -15.28
C SER A 84 5.48 -5.66 -14.52
N LYS A 85 5.74 -6.78 -15.20
CA LYS A 85 6.50 -7.90 -14.63
C LYS A 85 7.92 -7.84 -15.16
N PHE A 86 8.89 -7.73 -14.26
CA PHE A 86 10.29 -7.86 -14.62
C PHE A 86 10.60 -9.33 -14.95
N GLN A 87 10.98 -9.58 -16.20
CA GLN A 87 11.47 -10.87 -16.64
C GLN A 87 12.98 -10.93 -16.46
N ARG A 88 13.47 -12.08 -15.98
CA ARG A 88 14.90 -12.30 -15.75
C ARG A 88 15.48 -13.17 -16.84
N VAL A 89 16.55 -12.69 -17.47
CA VAL A 89 17.36 -13.43 -18.44
C VAL A 89 18.79 -13.48 -17.93
N THR A 90 19.34 -14.68 -17.77
CA THR A 90 20.75 -14.84 -17.39
C THR A 90 21.61 -14.86 -18.65
N SER A 91 22.50 -13.87 -18.77
CA SER A 91 23.48 -13.79 -19.85
C SER A 91 24.88 -13.95 -19.28
N GLY A 92 25.48 -15.12 -19.52
CA GLY A 92 26.80 -15.46 -18.98
C GLY A 92 26.80 -15.51 -17.45
N GLN A 93 27.54 -14.59 -16.81
CA GLN A 93 27.63 -14.45 -15.35
C GLN A 93 26.69 -13.38 -14.76
N HIS A 94 25.92 -12.66 -15.59
CA HIS A 94 25.08 -11.55 -15.15
C HIS A 94 23.60 -11.86 -15.35
N ASP A 95 22.80 -11.51 -14.34
CA ASP A 95 21.34 -11.52 -14.44
C ASP A 95 20.87 -10.17 -14.98
N LEU A 96 20.17 -10.20 -16.12
CA LEU A 96 19.53 -9.04 -16.74
C LEU A 96 18.03 -9.10 -16.46
N PHE A 97 17.45 -7.95 -16.15
CA PHE A 97 16.02 -7.80 -15.96
C PHE A 97 15.49 -6.84 -17.01
N TYR A 98 14.39 -7.22 -17.66
CA TYR A 98 13.73 -6.39 -18.66
C TYR A 98 12.22 -6.49 -18.50
N VAL A 99 11.51 -5.54 -19.10
CA VAL A 99 10.06 -5.50 -19.16
C VAL A 99 9.70 -5.76 -20.62
N ASP A 100 8.85 -6.76 -20.86
CA ASP A 100 8.29 -7.00 -22.20
C ASP A 100 7.41 -5.80 -22.56
N ASP A 101 7.57 -5.30 -23.78
CA ASP A 101 6.69 -4.27 -24.33
C ASP A 101 5.56 -4.98 -25.09
N ASP A 102 4.35 -4.89 -24.55
CA ASP A 102 3.18 -5.52 -25.16
C ASP A 102 2.75 -4.69 -26.37
N GLU A 103 2.88 -5.25 -27.57
CA GLU A 103 2.39 -4.64 -28.80
C GLU A 103 0.88 -4.88 -28.96
N TYR A 104 0.10 -3.81 -29.05
CA TYR A 104 -1.35 -3.86 -29.24
C TYR A 104 -1.75 -3.39 -30.65
N GLU A 105 -2.67 -4.12 -31.28
CA GLU A 105 -3.31 -3.68 -32.52
C GLU A 105 -4.35 -2.60 -32.24
N PHE A 106 -4.31 -1.49 -32.98
CA PHE A 106 -5.18 -0.34 -32.75
C PHE A 106 -6.67 -0.67 -32.85
N GLU A 107 -7.08 -1.53 -33.80
CA GLU A 107 -8.48 -1.94 -33.97
C GLU A 107 -9.00 -2.67 -32.73
N SER A 108 -8.19 -3.56 -32.15
CA SER A 108 -8.52 -4.27 -30.91
C SER A 108 -8.71 -3.32 -29.72
N LEU A 109 -7.91 -2.26 -29.65
CA LEU A 109 -8.03 -1.24 -28.61
C LEU A 109 -9.32 -0.42 -28.75
N ILE A 110 -9.70 -0.09 -29.99
CA ILE A 110 -10.94 0.67 -30.29
C ILE A 110 -12.18 -0.17 -29.97
N ASP A 111 -12.15 -1.47 -30.29
CA ASP A 111 -13.24 -2.40 -30.03
C ASP A 111 -13.31 -2.87 -28.56
N SER A 112 -12.35 -2.46 -27.72
CA SER A 112 -12.31 -2.86 -26.31
C SER A 112 -13.53 -2.35 -25.53
N ALA A 113 -14.10 -3.22 -24.69
CA ALA A 113 -15.27 -2.87 -23.90
C ALA A 113 -14.93 -1.81 -22.85
N MET A 114 -15.79 -0.79 -22.73
CA MET A 114 -15.62 0.24 -21.71
C MET A 114 -15.64 -0.35 -20.29
N PRO A 115 -14.78 0.13 -19.38
CA PRO A 115 -14.80 -0.29 -17.99
C PRO A 115 -16.12 0.09 -17.33
N LYS A 116 -16.57 -0.74 -16.40
CA LYS A 116 -17.78 -0.45 -15.62
C LYS A 116 -17.53 0.72 -14.68
N LEU A 117 -18.48 1.65 -14.64
CA LEU A 117 -18.40 2.77 -13.72
C LEU A 117 -18.66 2.28 -12.28
N PRO A 118 -17.82 2.67 -11.30
CA PRO A 118 -18.13 2.43 -9.90
C PRO A 118 -19.40 3.18 -9.48
N ALA A 119 -20.07 2.69 -8.42
CA ALA A 119 -21.20 3.37 -7.83
C ALA A 119 -20.78 4.74 -7.25
N GLU A 120 -21.72 5.68 -7.23
CA GLU A 120 -21.49 6.98 -6.62
C GLU A 120 -21.20 6.85 -5.11
N VAL A 121 -20.40 7.79 -4.60
CA VAL A 121 -20.01 7.81 -3.19
C VAL A 121 -21.23 8.14 -2.33
N THR A 122 -21.63 7.21 -1.47
CA THR A 122 -22.68 7.38 -0.45
C THR A 122 -22.11 7.07 0.94
N PHE A 123 -22.82 7.48 2.00
CA PHE A 123 -22.44 7.19 3.37
C PHE A 123 -23.51 6.35 4.05
N THR A 124 -23.08 5.44 4.93
CA THR A 124 -23.96 4.65 5.80
C THR A 124 -23.54 4.92 7.23
N ALA A 125 -24.45 5.45 8.05
CA ALA A 125 -24.19 5.71 9.46
C ALA A 125 -24.71 4.56 10.32
N HIS A 126 -23.94 4.19 11.35
CA HIS A 126 -24.36 3.28 12.41
C HIS A 126 -23.71 3.70 13.74
N TRP A 127 -24.27 3.21 14.85
CA TRP A 127 -23.68 3.44 16.17
C TRP A 127 -22.47 2.53 16.37
N LEU A 128 -21.29 3.13 16.57
CA LEU A 128 -20.09 2.40 16.96
C LEU A 128 -20.06 2.14 18.47
N ALA A 129 -20.58 3.07 19.28
CA ALA A 129 -20.67 2.95 20.73
C ALA A 129 -21.87 3.74 21.27
N VAL A 130 -22.47 3.24 22.35
CA VAL A 130 -23.52 3.89 23.14
C VAL A 130 -23.08 3.83 24.60
N GLU A 131 -22.90 4.98 25.25
CA GLU A 131 -22.41 5.05 26.65
C GLU A 131 -21.10 4.27 26.89
N GLY A 132 -20.19 4.28 25.90
CA GLY A 132 -18.91 3.56 25.97
C GLY A 132 -19.00 2.05 25.68
N VAL A 133 -20.19 1.50 25.43
CA VAL A 133 -20.39 0.09 25.06
C VAL A 133 -20.58 -0.03 23.55
N GLN A 134 -19.84 -0.92 22.90
CA GLN A 134 -20.00 -1.23 21.47
C GLN A 134 -21.23 -2.13 21.26
N PRO A 135 -22.28 -1.70 20.52
CA PRO A 135 -23.45 -2.53 20.29
C PRO A 135 -23.13 -3.69 19.33
N ALA A 136 -23.73 -4.85 19.57
CA ALA A 136 -23.56 -6.05 18.76
C ALA A 136 -24.42 -6.00 17.47
N ILE A 137 -24.09 -5.07 16.57
CA ILE A 137 -24.70 -4.95 15.23
C ILE A 137 -23.76 -5.55 14.17
N PRO A 138 -24.29 -6.00 13.00
CA PRO A 138 -23.46 -6.62 11.95
C PRO A 138 -22.30 -5.75 11.42
N HIS A 139 -22.41 -4.42 11.56
CA HIS A 139 -21.40 -3.47 11.10
C HIS A 139 -20.24 -3.29 12.09
N ASN A 140 -20.43 -3.67 13.36
CA ASN A 140 -19.40 -3.58 14.38
C ASN A 140 -18.59 -4.89 14.42
N PRO A 141 -17.28 -4.83 14.69
CA PRO A 141 -16.50 -6.04 14.91
C PRO A 141 -17.07 -6.84 16.08
N SER A 142 -17.02 -8.16 16.00
CA SER A 142 -17.32 -9.00 17.16
C SER A 142 -16.34 -8.70 18.29
N PRO A 143 -16.77 -8.71 19.57
CA PRO A 143 -15.87 -8.54 20.68
C PRO A 143 -14.77 -9.59 20.62
N VAL A 144 -13.55 -9.15 20.28
CA VAL A 144 -12.35 -9.99 20.26
C VAL A 144 -12.02 -10.35 21.70
N SER A 145 -11.84 -11.64 21.99
CA SER A 145 -11.20 -12.05 23.25
C SER A 145 -9.82 -11.41 23.31
N THR A 146 -9.45 -10.90 24.48
CA THR A 146 -8.19 -10.19 24.75
C THR A 146 -6.91 -10.99 24.42
N GLU A 147 -7.06 -12.25 24.02
CA GLU A 147 -5.99 -13.16 23.60
C GLU A 147 -5.50 -12.91 22.16
N ASP A 148 -6.30 -12.21 21.32
CA ASP A 148 -5.94 -11.90 19.92
C ASP A 148 -5.24 -10.54 19.72
N ILE A 149 -5.06 -9.75 20.79
CA ILE A 149 -4.30 -8.49 20.74
C ILE A 149 -2.80 -8.81 20.87
N VAL A 150 -2.26 -9.53 19.88
CA VAL A 150 -0.81 -9.53 19.62
C VAL A 150 -0.59 -8.52 18.50
N PRO A 151 0.32 -7.53 18.65
CA PRO A 151 0.65 -6.63 17.55
C PRO A 151 1.07 -7.47 16.35
N GLU A 152 0.42 -7.25 15.22
CA GLU A 152 0.59 -8.00 13.97
C GLU A 152 2.00 -7.79 13.38
N VAL A 153 2.99 -8.44 13.99
CA VAL A 153 4.35 -8.61 13.50
C VAL A 153 4.75 -10.07 13.72
N ARG A 154 4.15 -11.01 12.97
CA ARG A 154 4.81 -12.29 12.66
C ARG A 154 4.11 -13.11 11.59
N ASN A 155 4.80 -13.27 10.46
CA ASN A 155 4.75 -14.38 9.50
C ASN A 155 3.70 -15.48 9.79
N ARG A 156 2.58 -15.47 9.06
CA ARG A 156 1.77 -16.68 8.88
C ARG A 156 2.18 -17.37 7.59
N ARG A 157 3.08 -18.35 7.73
CA ARG A 157 3.15 -19.46 6.77
C ARG A 157 1.84 -20.24 6.91
N SER A 158 1.18 -20.40 5.79
CA SER A 158 -0.09 -21.09 5.60
C SER A 158 -0.04 -22.55 6.05
N SER A 159 -1.03 -22.96 6.84
CA SER A 159 -1.49 -24.35 6.89
C SER A 159 -3.03 -24.38 6.95
N THR A 160 -3.53 -25.08 5.94
CA THR A 160 -4.88 -25.46 5.53
C THR A 160 -5.89 -25.91 6.59
N ASN A 161 -7.16 -25.56 6.28
CA ASN A 161 -8.42 -26.30 6.49
C ASN A 161 -8.97 -26.54 7.90
N ALA A 162 -10.06 -25.82 8.22
CA ALA A 162 -11.19 -26.37 8.97
C ALA A 162 -12.50 -25.77 8.44
N ILE A 163 -13.29 -26.63 7.79
CA ILE A 163 -14.68 -26.39 7.41
C ILE A 163 -15.50 -26.44 8.70
N VAL A 164 -16.23 -25.37 9.03
CA VAL A 164 -17.27 -25.41 10.06
C VAL A 164 -18.61 -25.07 9.41
N GLN A 165 -19.49 -26.06 9.43
CA GLN A 165 -20.86 -26.03 8.91
C GLN A 165 -21.74 -25.10 9.77
N VAL A 166 -22.58 -24.31 9.10
CA VAL A 166 -23.63 -23.48 9.73
C VAL A 166 -24.98 -24.22 9.55
N PRO A 167 -25.76 -24.52 10.61
CA PRO A 167 -27.16 -24.86 10.45
C PRO A 167 -28.03 -23.60 10.41
N ASN A 168 -28.95 -23.59 9.45
CA ASN A 168 -30.00 -22.59 9.23
C ASN A 168 -30.78 -22.25 10.51
N GLY A 169 -31.03 -20.95 10.71
CA GLY A 169 -32.05 -20.45 11.63
C GLY A 169 -32.29 -18.96 11.40
N ALA A 170 -33.42 -18.62 10.79
CA ALA A 170 -33.87 -17.25 10.63
C ALA A 170 -34.09 -16.61 12.01
N VAL A 171 -33.51 -15.44 12.25
CA VAL A 171 -33.85 -14.58 13.40
C VAL A 171 -34.10 -13.18 12.88
N THR A 172 -35.38 -12.93 12.58
CA THR A 172 -35.98 -11.60 12.61
C THR A 172 -36.05 -11.15 14.07
N GLY A 173 -35.22 -10.19 14.44
CA GLY A 173 -35.26 -9.58 15.77
C GLY A 173 -34.04 -8.69 15.95
N ALA A 174 -34.24 -7.38 16.07
CA ALA A 174 -33.18 -6.47 16.46
C ALA A 174 -32.63 -6.92 17.82
N PRO A 175 -31.30 -7.09 18.00
CA PRO A 175 -30.77 -7.34 19.33
C PRO A 175 -31.00 -6.10 20.18
N GLU A 176 -31.77 -6.29 21.25
CA GLU A 176 -32.03 -5.29 22.28
C GLU A 176 -30.71 -4.83 22.90
N ILE A 177 -30.50 -3.51 22.94
CA ILE A 177 -29.30 -2.90 23.51
C ILE A 177 -29.40 -3.01 25.02
N GLU A 178 -28.86 -4.08 25.60
CA GLU A 178 -28.85 -4.28 27.05
C GLU A 178 -27.79 -3.37 27.70
N VAL A 179 -28.21 -2.16 28.08
CA VAL A 179 -27.39 -1.22 28.87
C VAL A 179 -27.52 -1.58 30.34
N LYS A 180 -26.53 -2.30 30.89
CA LYS A 180 -26.46 -2.55 32.34
C LYS A 180 -25.53 -1.51 32.98
N PRO A 181 -26.07 -0.48 33.67
CA PRO A 181 -25.22 0.51 34.32
C PRO A 181 -24.45 -0.16 35.47
N LEU A 182 -23.12 -0.21 35.35
CA LEU A 182 -22.25 -0.86 36.35
C LEU A 182 -22.06 0.01 37.61
N VAL A 183 -22.36 1.30 37.54
CA VAL A 183 -22.22 2.24 38.66
C VAL A 183 -23.39 3.23 38.64
N GLN A 184 -24.12 3.34 39.76
CA GLN A 184 -25.10 4.41 39.95
C GLN A 184 -24.37 5.75 39.83
N HIS A 185 -24.89 6.66 38.98
CA HIS A 185 -24.40 8.02 38.78
C HIS A 185 -23.64 8.58 39.99
N VAL A 186 -22.30 8.66 39.92
CA VAL A 186 -21.57 9.58 40.78
C VAL A 186 -21.64 10.93 40.10
N LEU A 187 -22.75 11.63 40.34
CA LEU A 187 -22.75 13.09 40.26
C LEU A 187 -21.54 13.56 41.06
N SER A 188 -20.56 14.14 40.36
CA SER A 188 -19.39 14.70 41.03
C SER A 188 -19.88 15.79 41.97
N LYS A 189 -19.28 15.93 43.16
CA LYS A 189 -19.67 16.96 44.15
C LYS A 189 -19.68 18.40 43.60
N GLU A 190 -19.09 18.65 42.43
CA GLU A 190 -19.09 19.95 41.75
C GLU A 190 -20.34 20.22 40.90
N LEU A 191 -21.18 19.21 40.66
CA LEU A 191 -22.42 19.32 39.88
C LEU A 191 -23.68 19.18 40.75
N GLN A 192 -23.58 19.43 42.06
CA GLN A 192 -24.68 19.41 43.02
C GLN A 192 -24.80 20.73 43.78
#